data_AF-Q82FN1-F1
#
_entry.id   AF-Q82FN1-F1
#
_cell.length_a   1.000
_cell.length_b   1.000
_cell.length_c   1.000
_cell.angle_alpha   90.00
_cell.angle_beta   90.00
_cell.angle_gamma   90.00
#
_symmetry.space_group_name_H-M   'P 1'
#
loop_
_entity.id
_entity.type
_entity.pdbx_description
1 polymer ?
#
loop_
_entity_poly.entity_id
_entity_poly.type
_entity_poly.pdbx_seq_one_letter_code
_entity_poly.pdbx_strand_id
1 'polypeptide(L)'
;MTQPANVRRDPALPISTDLTRLGLLAWATQTAQRGRHVIPLRPNDKRPAGHAEQYCPATGRCADGHKTPEQRATTDVELLIAAWAQAPYNVRIATGPSGLRVIDLDGSIRTARPREAA
;
A
#
# COMPACT_ATOMS: atom_id res chain seq x y z
N MET A 1 11.76 -52.32 -31.94
CA MET A 1 11.74 -51.67 -30.62
C MET A 1 12.57 -50.41 -30.70
N THR A 2 11.95 -49.25 -30.90
CA THR A 2 12.65 -47.96 -30.92
C THR A 2 11.80 -46.99 -30.10
N GLN A 3 12.30 -46.57 -28.94
CA GLN A 3 11.66 -45.58 -28.06
C GLN A 3 11.46 -44.25 -28.81
N PRO A 4 10.34 -43.53 -28.59
CA PRO A 4 10.28 -42.13 -29.01
C PRO A 4 11.20 -41.30 -28.11
N ALA A 5 11.93 -40.38 -28.75
CA ALA A 5 12.86 -39.47 -28.11
C ALA A 5 12.16 -38.57 -27.07
N ASN A 6 12.87 -38.31 -25.97
CA ASN A 6 12.52 -37.38 -24.90
C ASN A 6 11.87 -36.08 -25.42
N VAL A 7 10.61 -35.87 -25.09
CA VAL A 7 10.00 -34.53 -25.10
C VAL A 7 10.75 -33.69 -24.07
N ARG A 8 11.62 -32.79 -24.54
CA ARG A 8 12.15 -31.72 -23.69
C ARG A 8 10.96 -30.88 -23.23
N ARG A 9 10.66 -30.90 -21.92
CA ARG A 9 9.74 -29.95 -21.31
C ARG A 9 10.37 -28.55 -21.40
N ASP A 10 9.68 -27.62 -22.02
CA ASP A 10 9.99 -26.19 -21.91
C ASP A 10 9.86 -25.75 -20.44
N PRO A 11 10.82 -25.03 -19.86
CA PRO A 11 10.71 -24.48 -18.51
C PRO A 11 9.99 -23.13 -18.60
N ALA A 12 8.78 -23.09 -19.15
CA ALA A 12 7.89 -21.95 -18.91
C ALA A 12 7.41 -22.06 -17.46
N LEU A 13 8.13 -21.39 -16.55
CA LEU A 13 7.64 -21.17 -15.19
C LEU A 13 6.22 -20.60 -15.31
N PRO A 14 5.24 -21.12 -14.54
CA PRO A 14 3.91 -20.53 -14.55
C PRO A 14 4.05 -19.06 -14.14
N ILE A 15 3.36 -18.17 -14.85
CA ILE A 15 3.21 -16.76 -14.46
C ILE A 15 2.62 -16.77 -13.04
N SER A 16 3.48 -16.64 -12.04
CA SER A 16 3.05 -16.66 -10.63
C SER A 16 2.38 -15.32 -10.36
N THR A 17 1.05 -15.32 -10.36
CA THR A 17 0.29 -14.13 -9.99
C THR A 17 0.47 -13.86 -8.50
N ASP A 18 1.03 -12.70 -8.15
CA ASP A 18 1.13 -12.22 -6.77
C ASP A 18 -0.27 -11.77 -6.29
N LEU A 19 -1.03 -12.72 -5.73
CA LEU A 19 -2.38 -12.47 -5.25
C LEU A 19 -2.43 -11.47 -4.10
N THR A 20 -1.39 -11.40 -3.26
CA THR A 20 -1.30 -10.44 -2.16
C THR A 20 -1.24 -9.01 -2.70
N ARG A 21 -0.37 -8.78 -3.69
CA ARG A 21 -0.26 -7.49 -4.36
C ARG A 21 -1.56 -7.06 -5.03
N LEU A 22 -2.22 -7.98 -5.74
CA LEU A 22 -3.51 -7.70 -6.38
C LEU A 22 -4.59 -7.38 -5.36
N GLY A 23 -4.63 -8.09 -4.23
CA GLY A 23 -5.55 -7.79 -3.13
C GLY A 23 -5.34 -6.40 -2.54
N LEU A 24 -4.09 -6.00 -2.31
CA LEU A 24 -3.76 -4.65 -1.79
C LEU A 24 -4.09 -3.55 -2.80
N LEU A 25 -3.81 -3.77 -4.09
CA LEU A 25 -4.18 -2.84 -5.15
C LEU A 25 -5.71 -2.69 -5.23
N ALA A 26 -6.47 -3.79 -5.15
CA ALA A 26 -7.93 -3.74 -5.18
C ALA A 26 -8.48 -2.89 -4.02
N TRP A 27 -7.93 -3.01 -2.82
CA TRP A 27 -8.31 -2.14 -1.69
C TRP A 27 -7.96 -0.67 -1.94
N ALA A 28 -6.78 -0.39 -2.51
CA ALA A 28 -6.36 0.96 -2.84
C ALA A 28 -7.30 1.61 -3.86
N THR A 29 -7.60 0.93 -4.97
CA THR A 29 -8.46 1.47 -6.02
C THR A 29 -9.92 1.62 -5.56
N GLN A 30 -10.44 0.66 -4.80
CA GLN A 30 -11.81 0.75 -4.26
C GLN A 30 -11.95 1.89 -3.23
N THR A 31 -10.87 2.20 -2.50
CA THR A 31 -10.81 3.34 -1.58
C THR A 31 -10.80 4.66 -2.35
N ALA A 32 -9.97 4.75 -3.39
CA ALA A 32 -9.88 5.90 -4.28
C ALA A 32 -11.20 6.21 -5.01
N GLN A 33 -11.89 5.18 -5.50
CA GLN A 33 -13.22 5.29 -6.13
C GLN A 33 -14.29 5.86 -5.19
N ARG A 34 -14.10 5.75 -3.86
CA ARG A 34 -14.95 6.40 -2.85
C ARG A 34 -14.51 7.84 -2.52
N GLY A 35 -13.66 8.45 -3.33
CA GLY A 35 -13.11 9.79 -3.13
C GLY A 35 -12.08 9.89 -2.02
N ARG A 36 -11.61 8.76 -1.44
CA ARG A 36 -10.66 8.77 -0.33
C ARG A 36 -9.23 8.74 -0.87
N HIS A 37 -8.40 9.68 -0.44
CA HIS A 37 -7.04 9.84 -0.94
C HIS A 37 -6.12 8.78 -0.33
N VAL A 38 -5.47 8.00 -1.19
CA VAL A 38 -4.60 6.88 -0.80
C VAL A 38 -3.14 7.30 -0.81
N ILE A 39 -2.39 6.83 0.20
CA ILE A 39 -0.95 6.91 0.31
C ILE A 39 -0.40 5.46 0.32
N PRO A 40 0.41 5.05 -0.68
CA PRO A 40 1.05 3.74 -0.65
C PRO A 40 2.09 3.69 0.48
N LEU A 41 2.09 2.63 1.28
CA LEU A 41 3.08 2.39 2.35
C LEU A 41 3.98 1.22 2.02
N ARG A 42 5.28 1.34 2.29
CA ARG A 42 6.28 0.31 2.02
C ARG A 42 5.91 -1.02 2.73
N PRO A 43 6.10 -2.19 2.08
CA PRO A 43 5.83 -3.47 2.71
C PRO A 43 6.63 -3.64 4.02
N ASN A 44 6.02 -4.26 5.03
CA ASN A 44 6.62 -4.52 6.35
C ASN A 44 7.13 -3.27 7.09
N ASP A 45 6.63 -2.10 6.73
CA ASP A 45 7.00 -0.81 7.30
C ASP A 45 5.79 0.13 7.31
N LYS A 46 5.86 1.22 8.07
CA LYS A 46 4.87 2.30 8.10
C LYS A 46 5.28 3.51 7.25
N ARG A 47 6.47 3.49 6.63
CA ARG A 47 6.98 4.58 5.77
C ARG A 47 6.19 4.66 4.44
N PRO A 48 5.84 5.87 3.98
CA PRO A 48 5.19 6.06 2.69
C PRO A 48 6.14 5.78 1.52
N ALA A 49 5.55 5.45 0.37
CA ALA A 49 6.24 5.36 -0.90
C ALA A 49 6.69 6.75 -1.36
N GLY A 50 7.85 6.82 -2.02
CA GLY A 50 8.50 8.07 -2.40
C GLY A 50 9.83 8.30 -1.68
N HIS A 51 10.16 9.57 -1.50
CA HIS A 51 11.45 10.07 -1.01
C HIS A 51 11.25 11.19 0.01
N ALA A 52 12.26 11.43 0.85
CA ALA A 52 12.33 12.58 1.74
C ALA A 52 12.76 13.84 0.97
N GLU A 53 12.44 15.02 1.50
CA GLU A 53 12.72 16.32 0.88
C GLU A 53 14.20 16.51 0.51
N GLN A 54 15.10 16.17 1.44
CA GLN A 54 16.56 16.24 1.22
C GLN A 54 17.07 15.36 0.06
N TYR A 55 16.27 14.39 -0.39
CA TYR A 55 16.57 13.49 -1.51
C TYR A 55 15.57 13.68 -2.67
N CYS A 56 14.89 14.83 -2.72
CA CYS A 56 13.91 15.11 -3.75
C CYS A 56 14.60 15.22 -5.12
N PRO A 57 14.17 14.45 -6.13
CA PRO A 57 14.74 14.52 -7.46
C PRO A 57 14.25 15.74 -8.26
N ALA A 58 13.30 16.52 -7.71
CA ALA A 58 12.66 17.66 -8.38
C ALA A 58 12.09 17.35 -9.77
N THR A 59 11.60 16.13 -9.97
CA THR A 59 11.00 15.65 -11.22
C THR A 59 9.64 15.01 -11.00
N GLY A 60 8.91 14.78 -12.10
CA GLY A 60 7.58 14.15 -12.06
C GLY A 60 6.62 14.94 -11.19
N ARG A 61 5.98 14.28 -10.21
CA ARG A 61 5.06 14.94 -9.27
C ARG A 61 5.71 16.03 -8.40
N CYS A 62 7.04 16.09 -8.36
CA CYS A 62 7.80 17.12 -7.64
C CYS A 62 8.42 18.18 -8.57
N ALA A 63 8.00 18.26 -9.85
CA ALA A 63 8.50 19.29 -10.78
C ALA A 63 8.26 20.72 -10.26
N ASP A 64 7.10 20.94 -9.65
CA ASP A 64 6.73 22.23 -9.03
C ASP A 64 6.97 22.23 -7.51
N GLY A 65 8.14 21.70 -7.09
CA GLY A 65 8.56 21.61 -5.70
C GLY A 65 8.18 20.28 -5.01
N HIS A 66 8.90 19.98 -3.92
CA HIS A 66 8.74 18.73 -3.17
C HIS A 66 7.30 18.56 -2.66
N LYS A 67 6.78 17.34 -2.79
CA LYS A 67 5.44 16.97 -2.30
C LYS A 67 5.56 16.02 -1.12
N THR A 68 5.00 16.42 0.01
CA THR A 68 4.87 15.57 1.20
C THR A 68 4.01 14.34 0.91
N PRO A 69 4.04 13.29 1.76
CA PRO A 69 3.20 12.12 1.58
C PRO A 69 1.70 12.46 1.45
N GLU A 70 1.20 13.39 2.24
CA GLU A 70 -0.20 13.85 2.23
C GLU A 70 -0.54 14.62 0.95
N GLN A 71 0.37 15.45 0.43
CA GLN A 71 0.20 16.12 -0.86
C GLN A 71 0.29 15.15 -2.04
N ARG A 72 1.01 14.04 -1.88
CA ARG A 72 1.08 12.95 -2.87
C ARG A 72 -0.09 11.99 -2.80
N ALA A 73 -0.88 12.01 -1.73
CA ALA A 73 -2.07 11.20 -1.62
C ALA A 73 -2.97 11.41 -2.83
N THR A 74 -3.60 10.35 -3.32
CA THR A 74 -4.29 10.42 -4.61
C THR A 74 -5.52 9.53 -4.66
N THR A 75 -6.50 9.96 -5.45
CA THR A 75 -7.65 9.17 -5.91
C THR A 75 -7.48 8.71 -7.36
N ASP A 76 -6.37 9.07 -8.02
CA ASP A 76 -6.07 8.67 -9.38
C ASP A 76 -5.72 7.18 -9.43
N VAL A 77 -6.60 6.39 -10.04
CA VAL A 77 -6.48 4.94 -10.14
C VAL A 77 -5.25 4.53 -10.95
N GLU A 78 -4.88 5.28 -11.98
CA GLU A 78 -3.72 4.97 -12.83
C GLU A 78 -2.41 5.14 -12.05
N LEU A 79 -2.33 6.18 -11.22
CA LEU A 79 -1.18 6.37 -10.32
C LEU A 79 -1.07 5.24 -9.27
N LEU A 80 -2.20 4.71 -8.80
CA LEU A 80 -2.21 3.58 -7.88
C LEU A 80 -1.78 2.28 -8.57
N ILE A 81 -2.27 2.01 -9.77
CA ILE A 81 -1.83 0.86 -10.58
C ILE A 81 -0.32 0.95 -10.83
N ALA A 82 0.17 2.11 -11.27
CA ALA A 82 1.59 2.33 -11.53
C ALA A 82 2.45 2.16 -10.26
N ALA A 83 1.98 2.61 -9.10
CA ALA A 83 2.67 2.41 -7.83
C ALA A 83 2.72 0.92 -7.44
N TRP A 84 1.58 0.22 -7.46
CA TRP A 84 1.54 -1.19 -7.13
C TRP A 84 2.22 -2.06 -8.18
N ALA A 85 2.47 -1.60 -9.41
CA ALA A 85 3.35 -2.30 -10.34
C ALA A 85 4.81 -2.40 -9.84
N GLN A 86 5.24 -1.54 -8.90
CA GLN A 86 6.61 -1.53 -8.35
C GLN A 86 6.78 -2.40 -7.10
N ALA A 87 5.87 -2.34 -6.13
CA ALA A 87 5.90 -3.18 -4.92
C ALA A 87 4.49 -3.48 -4.37
N PRO A 88 4.31 -4.52 -3.53
CA PRO A 88 3.04 -4.81 -2.86
C PRO A 88 2.80 -3.85 -1.69
N TYR A 89 2.61 -2.56 -1.99
CA TYR A 89 2.43 -1.53 -0.97
C TYR A 89 1.19 -1.78 -0.09
N ASN A 90 1.29 -1.46 1.19
CA ASN A 90 0.16 -1.35 2.10
C ASN A 90 -0.65 -0.07 1.79
N VAL A 91 -1.89 -0.01 2.28
CA VAL A 91 -2.82 1.09 2.01
C VAL A 91 -2.94 2.00 3.23
N ARG A 92 -2.64 3.29 3.09
CA ARG A 92 -2.99 4.35 4.05
C ARG A 92 -3.97 5.33 3.43
N ILE A 93 -4.87 5.88 4.24
CA ILE A 93 -5.81 6.92 3.82
C ILE A 93 -5.35 8.26 4.40
N ALA A 94 -5.20 9.28 3.55
CA ALA A 94 -4.99 10.65 3.97
C ALA A 94 -6.31 11.23 4.46
N THR A 95 -6.52 11.22 5.78
CA THR A 95 -7.80 11.56 6.40
C THR A 95 -8.21 13.01 6.15
N GLY A 96 -7.28 13.96 6.25
CA GLY A 96 -7.50 15.39 5.98
C GLY A 96 -8.09 15.63 4.58
N PRO A 97 -7.36 15.31 3.50
CA PRO A 97 -7.87 15.45 2.13
C PRO A 97 -9.13 14.63 1.84
N SER A 98 -9.35 13.53 2.57
CA SER A 98 -10.57 12.71 2.43
C SER A 98 -11.77 13.25 3.23
N GLY A 99 -11.62 14.33 3.99
CA GLY A 99 -12.68 14.83 4.88
C GLY A 99 -13.04 13.87 6.01
N LEU A 100 -12.14 12.95 6.38
CA LEU A 100 -12.36 11.92 7.38
C LEU A 100 -11.71 12.28 8.72
N ARG A 101 -12.19 11.61 9.78
CA ARG A 101 -11.56 11.58 11.10
C ARG A 101 -11.40 10.12 11.50
N VAL A 102 -10.31 9.81 12.20
CA VAL A 102 -10.04 8.47 12.72
C VAL A 102 -10.05 8.58 14.24
N ILE A 103 -10.86 7.75 14.87
CA ILE A 103 -10.85 7.54 16.32
C ILE A 103 -10.19 6.20 16.53
N ASP A 104 -8.99 6.21 17.09
CA ASP A 104 -8.28 5.00 17.48
C ASP A 104 -8.77 4.57 18.86
N LEU A 105 -9.29 3.35 18.97
CA LEU A 105 -10.04 2.87 20.14
C LEU A 105 -9.23 1.91 21.03
N ASP A 106 -7.91 1.90 20.88
CA ASP A 106 -7.04 1.11 21.74
C ASP A 106 -6.93 1.76 23.13
N GLY A 107 -7.70 1.24 24.07
CA GLY A 107 -7.57 1.52 25.50
C GLY A 107 -7.58 0.20 26.26
N SER A 108 -6.56 -0.05 27.09
CA SER A 108 -6.69 -1.13 28.08
C SER A 108 -7.90 -0.79 28.94
N ILE A 109 -8.96 -1.61 28.86
CA ILE A 109 -9.94 -1.62 29.94
C ILE A 109 -9.11 -1.96 31.18
N ARG A 110 -8.85 -0.97 32.03
CA ARG A 110 -8.42 -1.22 33.39
C ARG A 110 -9.62 -1.89 34.05
N THR A 111 -9.67 -3.22 34.01
CA THR A 111 -10.44 -3.98 34.99
C THR A 111 -9.83 -3.64 36.34
N ALA A 112 -10.36 -2.61 36.99
CA ALA A 112 -9.96 -2.28 38.34
C ALA A 112 -10.23 -3.54 39.17
N ARG A 113 -9.18 -4.21 39.65
CA ARG A 113 -9.35 -5.16 40.74
C ARG A 113 -9.97 -4.37 41.89
N PRO A 114 -11.10 -4.82 42.48
CA PRO A 114 -11.63 -4.16 43.66
C PRO A 114 -10.53 -4.11 44.72
N ARG A 115 -10.34 -2.95 45.35
CA ARG A 115 -9.47 -2.82 46.52
C ARG A 115 -10.08 -3.71 47.61
N GLU A 116 -9.40 -4.79 47.99
CA GLU A 116 -9.74 -5.51 49.22
C GLU A 116 -9.57 -4.53 50.38
N ALA A 117 -10.66 -4.28 51.11
CA ALA A 117 -10.65 -3.54 52.35
C ALA A 117 -9.96 -4.42 53.41
N ALA A 118 -8.90 -3.88 54.02
CA ALA A 118 -8.25 -4.43 55.20
C ALA A 118 -9.08 -4.17 56.46
#